data_AF-B1Y3J2-F1
#
_entry.id   AF-B1Y3J2-F1
#
_cell.length_a   1.000
_cell.length_b   1.000
_cell.length_c   1.000
_cell.angle_alpha   90.00
_cell.angle_beta   90.00
_cell.angle_gamma   90.00
#
_symmetry.space_group_name_H-M   'P 1'
#
loop_
_entity.id
_entity.type
_entity.pdbx_description
1 polymer ?
#
loop_
_entity_poly.entity_id
_entity_poly.type
_entity_poly.pdbx_seq_one_letter_code
_entity_poly.pdbx_strand_id
1 'polypeptide(L)'
;MDGITFVSLPDGATLPEGQPEQIEAQAAPLTAEQRDAIRAASPHVKLIGQRVVDHIRAMYSPDDEMYLARIGTGAALGVYELEAGEREELARYQAHVEACREWGRAQRVALGV
;
A
#
# COMPACT_ATOMS: atom_id res chain seq x y z
N MET A 1 -12.64 -8.66 -16.79
CA MET A 1 -12.86 -7.63 -17.83
C MET A 1 -13.23 -8.37 -19.10
N ASP A 2 -14.29 -7.97 -19.79
CA ASP A 2 -14.72 -8.59 -21.06
C ASP A 2 -14.87 -10.12 -21.00
N GLY A 3 -15.43 -10.65 -19.90
CA GLY A 3 -15.59 -12.10 -19.68
C GLY A 3 -14.33 -12.84 -19.22
N ILE A 4 -13.16 -12.18 -19.20
CA ILE A 4 -11.88 -12.74 -18.74
C ILE A 4 -11.64 -12.40 -17.27
N THR A 5 -11.27 -13.41 -16.48
CA THR A 5 -10.84 -13.23 -15.08
C THR A 5 -9.34 -13.42 -14.99
N PHE A 6 -8.65 -12.40 -14.48
CA PHE A 6 -7.21 -12.48 -14.21
C PHE A 6 -6.98 -12.98 -12.79
N VAL A 7 -6.08 -13.94 -12.65
CA VAL A 7 -5.64 -14.47 -11.35
C VAL A 7 -4.13 -14.35 -11.25
N SER A 8 -3.65 -13.98 -10.07
CA SER A 8 -2.21 -13.98 -9.78
C SER A 8 -1.79 -15.39 -9.38
N LEU A 9 -0.81 -15.94 -10.08
CA LEU A 9 -0.21 -17.24 -9.78
C LEU A 9 1.21 -16.99 -9.27
N PRO A 10 1.56 -17.38 -8.04
CA PRO A 10 2.91 -17.20 -7.51
C PRO A 10 3.96 -17.91 -8.37
N ASP A 11 5.18 -17.38 -8.39
CA ASP A 11 6.28 -17.99 -9.12
C ASP A 11 6.49 -19.44 -8.68
N GLY A 12 6.59 -20.34 -9.68
CA GLY A 12 6.78 -21.78 -9.46
C GLY A 12 5.51 -22.54 -9.06
N ALA A 13 4.37 -21.88 -8.85
CA ALA A 13 3.09 -22.57 -8.68
C ALA A 13 2.58 -23.11 -10.03
N THR A 14 2.03 -24.31 -10.01
CA THR A 14 1.35 -24.92 -11.17
C THR A 14 -0.14 -24.96 -10.92
N LEU A 15 -0.94 -24.82 -11.99
CA LEU A 15 -2.37 -25.07 -11.88
C LEU A 15 -2.62 -26.56 -11.58
N PRO A 16 -3.68 -26.90 -10.82
CA PRO A 16 -4.04 -28.29 -10.57
C PRO A 16 -4.40 -29.02 -11.86
N GLU A 17 -4.06 -30.30 -11.96
CA GLU A 17 -4.38 -31.14 -13.13
C GLU A 17 -5.90 -31.29 -13.36
N GLY A 18 -6.71 -31.13 -12.32
CA GLY A 18 -8.19 -31.22 -12.37
C GLY A 18 -8.91 -29.89 -12.56
N GLN A 19 -8.35 -28.94 -13.34
CA GLN A 19 -9.08 -27.73 -13.72
C GLN A 19 -10.36 -28.09 -14.50
N PRO A 20 -11.55 -27.59 -14.11
CA PRO A 20 -12.77 -27.80 -14.88
C PRO A 20 -12.60 -27.42 -16.36
N GLU A 21 -13.08 -28.26 -17.27
CA GLU A 21 -12.98 -28.06 -18.73
C GLU A 21 -13.63 -26.75 -19.22
N GLN A 22 -14.52 -26.16 -18.41
CA GLN A 22 -15.16 -24.88 -18.68
C GLN A 22 -14.23 -23.67 -18.44
N ILE A 23 -13.07 -23.87 -17.81
CA ILE A 23 -12.11 -22.82 -17.49
C ILE A 23 -10.84 -23.05 -18.32
N GLU A 24 -10.68 -22.24 -19.36
CA GLU A 24 -9.43 -22.14 -20.09
C GLU A 24 -8.49 -21.17 -19.37
N ALA A 25 -7.33 -21.67 -18.93
CA ALA A 25 -6.30 -20.87 -18.28
C ALA A 25 -5.08 -20.75 -19.18
N GLN A 26 -4.66 -19.52 -19.44
CA GLN A 26 -3.47 -19.22 -20.23
C GLN A 26 -2.67 -18.09 -19.58
N ALA A 27 -1.35 -18.12 -19.73
CA ALA A 27 -0.50 -17.02 -19.33
C ALA A 27 -0.79 -15.81 -20.23
N ALA A 28 -1.19 -14.69 -19.63
CA ALA A 28 -1.50 -13.47 -20.35
C ALA A 28 -0.64 -12.32 -19.82
N PRO A 29 0.18 -11.66 -20.66
CA PRO A 29 0.87 -10.46 -20.23
C PRO A 29 -0.15 -9.35 -19.99
N LEU A 30 -0.09 -8.73 -18.81
CA LEU A 30 -0.96 -7.58 -18.50
C LEU A 30 -0.40 -6.30 -19.13
N THR A 31 -1.27 -5.48 -19.72
CA THR A 31 -0.92 -4.09 -20.02
C THR A 31 -0.84 -3.26 -18.73
N ALA A 32 -0.27 -2.06 -18.81
CA ALA A 32 -0.25 -1.14 -17.67
C ALA A 32 -1.68 -0.78 -17.22
N GLU A 33 -2.56 -0.45 -18.18
CA GLU A 33 -3.96 -0.14 -17.93
C GLU A 33 -4.72 -1.30 -17.25
N GLN A 34 -4.48 -2.54 -17.69
CA GLN A 34 -5.09 -3.72 -17.06
C GLN A 34 -4.58 -3.92 -15.63
N ARG A 35 -3.28 -3.74 -15.38
CA ARG A 35 -2.71 -3.79 -14.01
C ARG A 35 -3.34 -2.72 -13.12
N ASP A 36 -3.47 -1.50 -13.61
CA ASP A 36 -4.05 -0.40 -12.85
C ASP A 36 -5.53 -0.64 -12.54
N ALA A 37 -6.29 -1.16 -13.50
CA ALA A 37 -7.69 -1.49 -13.30
C ALA A 37 -7.87 -2.68 -12.33
N ILE A 38 -7.01 -3.71 -12.38
CA ILE A 38 -6.98 -4.81 -11.40
C ILE A 38 -6.64 -4.26 -10.00
N ARG A 39 -5.60 -3.43 -9.90
CA ARG A 39 -5.16 -2.80 -8.64
C ARG A 39 -6.28 -1.96 -8.02
N ALA A 40 -6.99 -1.17 -8.83
CA ALA A 40 -8.10 -0.32 -8.38
C ALA A 40 -9.31 -1.15 -7.90
N ALA A 41 -9.60 -2.27 -8.56
CA ALA A 41 -10.69 -3.15 -8.19
C ALA A 41 -10.36 -4.07 -7.00
N SER A 42 -9.08 -4.39 -6.76
CA SER A 42 -8.64 -5.41 -5.81
C SER A 42 -8.99 -5.10 -4.35
N PRO A 43 -9.81 -5.93 -3.68
CA PRO A 43 -10.07 -5.81 -2.25
C PRO A 43 -8.80 -5.97 -1.39
N HIS A 44 -7.86 -6.81 -1.83
CA HIS A 44 -6.60 -7.02 -1.12
C HIS A 44 -5.70 -5.78 -1.16
N VAL A 45 -5.66 -5.06 -2.29
CA VAL A 45 -4.93 -3.78 -2.37
C VAL A 45 -5.54 -2.75 -1.43
N LYS A 46 -6.87 -2.67 -1.36
CA LYS A 46 -7.58 -1.78 -0.42
C LYS A 46 -7.27 -2.14 1.04
N LEU A 47 -7.28 -3.44 1.37
CA LEU A 47 -6.95 -3.94 2.70
C LEU A 47 -5.49 -3.64 3.09
N ILE A 48 -4.54 -3.77 2.16
CA ILE A 48 -3.14 -3.36 2.40
C ILE A 48 -3.09 -1.87 2.72
N GLY A 49 -3.80 -1.03 1.95
CA GLY A 49 -3.88 0.40 2.22
C GLY A 49 -4.39 0.71 3.63
N GLN A 50 -5.47 0.04 4.05
CA GLN A 50 -5.99 0.17 5.41
C GLN A 50 -4.95 -0.27 6.46
N ARG A 51 -4.26 -1.39 6.25
CA ARG A 51 -3.26 -1.90 7.19
C ARG A 51 -2.03 -0.99 7.31
N VAL A 52 -1.63 -0.30 6.25
CA VAL A 52 -0.58 0.73 6.34
C VAL A 52 -0.99 1.83 7.32
N VAL A 53 -2.24 2.29 7.23
CA VAL A 53 -2.79 3.28 8.18
C VAL A 53 -2.84 2.70 9.59
N ASP A 54 -3.28 1.45 9.74
CA ASP A 54 -3.33 0.79 11.05
C ASP A 54 -1.93 0.63 11.67
N HIS A 55 -0.90 0.35 10.87
CA HIS A 55 0.49 0.28 11.33
C HIS A 55 1.05 1.64 11.75
N ILE A 56 0.71 2.71 11.02
CA ILE A 56 1.03 4.09 11.46
C ILE A 56 0.36 4.34 12.82
N ARG A 57 -0.93 3.99 12.92
CA ARG A 57 -1.77 4.24 14.09
C ARG A 57 -1.49 3.37 15.31
N ALA A 58 -0.72 2.30 15.14
CA ALA A 58 -0.22 1.50 16.24
C ALA A 58 0.77 2.29 17.12
N MET A 59 1.42 3.33 16.59
CA MET A 59 2.34 4.18 17.34
C MET A 59 1.91 5.65 17.44
N TYR A 60 1.17 6.16 16.45
CA TYR A 60 0.75 7.56 16.40
C TYR A 60 -0.76 7.64 16.31
N SER A 61 -1.43 8.15 17.35
CA SER A 61 -2.87 8.35 17.30
C SER A 61 -3.24 9.36 16.18
N PRO A 62 -4.51 9.41 15.74
CA PRO A 62 -4.94 10.42 14.76
C PRO A 62 -4.66 11.87 15.21
N ASP A 63 -4.71 12.14 16.52
CA ASP A 63 -4.40 13.46 17.08
C ASP A 63 -2.89 13.76 17.00
N ASP A 64 -2.03 12.76 17.21
CA ASP A 64 -0.59 12.89 17.02
C ASP A 64 -0.26 13.16 15.55
N GLU A 65 -0.86 12.40 14.62
CA GLU A 65 -0.69 12.60 13.18
C GLU A 65 -1.07 14.03 12.78
N MET A 66 -2.19 14.53 13.31
CA MET A 66 -2.69 15.89 13.02
C MET A 66 -1.82 16.97 13.65
N TYR A 67 -1.34 16.77 14.89
CA TYR A 67 -0.41 17.69 15.55
C TYR A 67 0.91 17.78 14.77
N LEU A 68 1.53 16.65 14.44
CA LEU A 68 2.78 16.58 13.69
C LEU A 68 2.62 17.19 12.29
N ALA A 69 1.51 16.94 11.60
CA ALA A 69 1.20 17.58 10.32
C ALA A 69 1.09 19.12 10.45
N ARG A 70 0.46 19.61 11.52
CA ARG A 70 0.29 21.05 11.77
C ARG A 70 1.62 21.75 12.04
N ILE A 71 2.42 21.25 12.98
CA ILE A 71 3.71 21.86 13.31
C ILE A 71 4.70 21.73 12.15
N GLY A 72 4.69 20.60 11.44
CA GLY A 72 5.54 20.39 10.26
C GLY A 72 5.19 21.34 9.12
N THR A 73 3.90 21.55 8.85
CA THR A 73 3.45 22.53 7.84
C THR A 73 3.78 23.95 8.26
N GLY A 74 3.54 24.31 9.51
CA GLY A 74 3.87 25.64 10.04
C GLY A 74 5.37 25.95 9.93
N ALA A 75 6.22 24.98 10.28
CA ALA A 75 7.67 25.10 10.14
C ALA A 75 8.12 25.22 8.68
N ALA A 76 7.53 24.43 7.77
CA ALA A 76 7.84 24.50 6.34
C ALA A 76 7.46 25.85 5.70
N LEU A 77 6.39 26.50 6.19
CA LEU A 77 5.95 27.81 5.74
C LEU A 77 6.64 28.97 6.49
N GLY A 78 7.49 28.68 7.48
CA GLY A 78 8.16 29.71 8.30
C GLY A 78 7.23 30.48 9.22
N VAL A 79 6.03 29.96 9.50
CA VAL A 79 5.03 30.59 10.39
C VAL A 79 4.99 29.97 11.78
N TYR A 80 5.80 28.94 12.02
CA TYR A 80 5.97 28.28 13.31
C TYR A 80 7.44 27.91 13.49
N GLU A 81 7.98 28.18 14.68
CA GLU A 81 9.32 27.76 15.05
C GLU A 81 9.20 26.51 15.94
N LEU A 82 9.89 25.44 15.54
CA LEU A 82 9.82 24.16 16.26
C LEU A 82 10.42 24.30 17.66
N GLU A 83 9.71 23.76 18.64
CA GLU A 83 10.18 23.62 20.01
C GLU A 83 11.24 22.51 20.14
N ALA A 84 11.91 22.48 21.29
CA ALA A 84 12.93 21.47 21.58
C ALA A 84 12.34 20.06 21.51
N GLY A 85 12.93 19.18 20.69
CA GLY A 85 12.50 17.80 20.51
C GLY A 85 11.47 17.57 19.40
N GLU A 86 10.79 18.61 18.91
CA GLU A 86 9.77 18.47 17.85
C GLU A 86 10.39 18.09 16.51
N ARG A 87 11.60 18.57 16.22
CA ARG A 87 12.34 18.21 15.00
C ARG A 87 12.66 16.72 14.97
N GLU A 88 13.14 16.19 16.09
CA GLU A 88 13.46 14.78 16.25
C GLU A 88 12.20 13.91 16.18
N GLU A 89 11.09 14.35 16.77
CA GLU A 89 9.82 13.62 16.73
C GLU A 89 9.22 13.60 15.32
N LEU A 90 9.24 14.74 14.60
CA LEU A 90 8.86 14.79 13.18
C LEU A 90 9.68 13.82 12.33
N ALA A 91 11.00 13.77 12.54
CA ALA A 91 11.88 12.86 11.82
C ALA A 91 11.55 11.39 12.12
N ARG A 92 11.28 11.05 13.39
CA ARG A 92 10.89 9.70 13.82
C ARG A 92 9.55 9.28 13.21
N TYR A 93 8.55 10.17 13.25
CA TYR A 93 7.25 9.94 12.65
C TYR A 93 7.36 9.70 11.14
N GLN A 94 8.12 10.53 10.42
CA GLN A 94 8.34 10.35 8.98
C GLN A 94 9.02 9.03 8.65
N ALA A 95 10.05 8.64 9.42
CA ALA A 95 10.72 7.36 9.24
C ALA A 95 9.76 6.17 9.46
N HIS A 96 8.89 6.24 10.47
CA HIS A 96 7.86 5.22 10.70
C HIS A 96 6.83 5.13 9.58
N VAL A 97 6.32 6.28 9.11
CA VAL A 97 5.36 6.34 7.99
C VAL A 97 5.96 5.72 6.74
N GLU A 98 7.22 6.03 6.42
CA GLU A 98 7.87 5.44 5.24
C GLU A 98 8.16 3.95 5.39
N ALA A 99 8.54 3.46 6.57
CA ALA A 99 8.66 2.02 6.82
C ALA A 99 7.32 1.29 6.63
N CYS A 100 6.22 1.87 7.11
CA CYS A 100 4.87 1.33 6.90
C CYS A 100 4.48 1.33 5.41
N ARG A 101 4.81 2.40 4.67
CA ARG A 101 4.57 2.49 3.22
C ARG A 101 5.42 1.50 2.45
N GLU A 102 6.65 1.28 2.84
CA GLU A 102 7.55 0.28 2.24
C GLU A 102 7.00 -1.13 2.42
N TRP A 103 6.55 -1.48 3.63
CA TRP A 103 5.83 -2.72 3.87
C TRP A 103 4.62 -2.85 2.92
N GLY A 104 3.80 -1.80 2.81
CA GLY A 104 2.66 -1.80 1.90
C GLY A 104 3.03 -1.97 0.42
N ARG A 105 4.16 -1.40 -0.03
CA ARG A 105 4.70 -1.62 -1.38
C ARG A 105 5.11 -3.08 -1.57
N ALA A 106 5.84 -3.66 -0.62
CA ALA A 106 6.25 -5.06 -0.68
C ALA A 106 5.07 -6.03 -0.72
N GLN A 107 4.00 -5.78 0.06
CA GLN A 107 2.79 -6.60 0.02
C GLN A 107 2.07 -6.54 -1.33
N ARG A 108 2.04 -5.38 -1.99
CA ARG A 108 1.43 -5.26 -3.32
C ARG A 108 2.25 -5.97 -4.40
N VAL A 109 3.58 -5.88 -4.32
CA VAL A 109 4.50 -6.65 -5.18
C VAL A 109 4.25 -8.15 -5.01
N ALA A 110 4.08 -8.65 -3.79
CA ALA A 110 3.79 -10.06 -3.53
C ALA A 110 2.44 -10.53 -4.11
N LEU A 111 1.48 -9.63 -4.32
CA LEU A 111 0.22 -9.92 -5.02
C LEU A 111 0.36 -9.87 -6.56
N GLY A 112 1.50 -9.43 -7.07
CA GLY A 112 1.74 -9.24 -8.50
C GLY A 112 1.13 -7.96 -9.08
N VAL A 113 0.84 -6.97 -8.22
CA VAL A 113 0.23 -5.69 -8.62
C VAL A 113 1.09 -4.49 -8.36
#